data_AF-A0AAW6BIB1-F1
#
_entry.id   AF-A0AAW6BIB1-F1
#
_cell.length_a   1.000
_cell.length_b   1.000
_cell.length_c   1.000
_cell.angle_alpha   90.00
_cell.angle_beta   90.00
_cell.angle_gamma   90.00
#
_symmetry.space_group_name_H-M   'P 1'
#
loop_
_entity.id
_entity.type
_entity.pdbx_description
1 polymer ?
#
loop_
_entity_poly.entity_id
_entity_poly.type
_entity_poly.pdbx_seq_one_letter_code
_entity_poly.pdbx_strand_id
1 'polypeptide(L)'
;MSKRNSSVARGTSYLLIYLTAIQPLHPAIAAGITPDNNQTQVQNQGNVPVVNIATPNDAGISHNTYKEFNVATQGAVLNNATQAAQSQLAGQLNANPNLHGKAAELIIDECRKRYFLNRN
;
A
#
# COMPACT_ATOMS: atom_id res chain seq x y z
N MET A 1 5.71 -59.32 0.01
CA MET A 1 6.06 -58.25 -0.96
C MET A 1 4.77 -57.66 -1.51
N SER A 2 4.32 -56.51 -0.99
CA SER A 2 3.00 -55.93 -1.33
C SER A 2 3.09 -55.18 -2.67
N LYS A 3 2.41 -55.67 -3.72
CA LYS A 3 2.28 -55.00 -5.02
C LYS A 3 1.41 -53.74 -4.82
N ARG A 4 2.04 -52.62 -4.51
CA ARG A 4 1.37 -51.32 -4.39
C ARG A 4 0.73 -50.95 -5.74
N ASN A 5 -0.59 -50.74 -5.74
CA ASN A 5 -1.41 -50.34 -6.89
C ASN A 5 -0.85 -49.08 -7.59
N SER A 6 -0.04 -49.30 -8.65
CA SER A 6 0.59 -48.23 -9.44
C SER A 6 -0.42 -47.41 -10.24
N SER A 7 -1.54 -48.01 -10.65
CA SER A 7 -2.60 -47.35 -11.42
C SER A 7 -3.35 -46.29 -10.60
N VAL A 8 -3.62 -46.58 -9.32
CA VAL A 8 -4.25 -45.61 -8.41
C VAL A 8 -3.28 -44.45 -8.13
N ALA A 9 -2.00 -44.75 -7.91
CA ALA A 9 -0.96 -43.74 -7.73
C ALA A 9 -0.81 -42.82 -8.95
N ARG A 10 -0.93 -43.37 -10.17
CA ARG A 10 -0.92 -42.59 -11.41
C ARG A 10 -2.13 -41.68 -11.54
N GLY A 11 -3.32 -42.19 -11.24
CA GLY A 11 -4.56 -41.40 -11.25
C GLY A 11 -4.48 -40.23 -10.26
N THR A 12 -3.98 -40.48 -9.05
CA THR A 12 -3.76 -39.42 -8.06
C THR A 12 -2.72 -38.40 -8.52
N SER A 13 -1.63 -38.85 -9.16
CA SER A 13 -0.61 -37.93 -9.69
C SER A 13 -1.14 -37.04 -10.81
N TYR A 14 -1.92 -37.57 -11.75
CA TYR A 14 -2.51 -36.76 -12.83
C TYR A 14 -3.53 -35.77 -12.31
N LEU A 15 -4.34 -36.16 -11.31
CA LEU A 15 -5.28 -35.25 -10.67
C LEU A 15 -4.56 -34.11 -9.95
N LEU A 16 -3.47 -34.41 -9.22
CA LEU A 16 -2.66 -33.39 -8.55
C LEU A 16 -2.01 -32.44 -9.55
N ILE A 17 -1.44 -32.95 -10.65
CA ILE A 17 -0.87 -32.13 -11.72
C ILE A 17 -1.94 -31.20 -12.30
N TYR A 18 -3.13 -31.72 -12.61
CA TYR A 18 -4.24 -30.94 -13.15
C TYR A 18 -4.72 -29.86 -12.17
N LEU A 19 -4.85 -30.19 -10.88
CA LEU A 19 -5.22 -29.21 -9.84
C LEU A 19 -4.16 -28.12 -9.67
N THR A 20 -2.87 -28.47 -9.72
CA THR A 20 -1.77 -27.49 -9.59
C THR A 20 -1.60 -26.63 -10.84
N ALA A 21 -1.89 -27.16 -12.03
CA ALA A 21 -1.73 -26.43 -13.29
C ALA A 21 -2.79 -25.33 -13.49
N ILE A 22 -3.93 -25.42 -12.80
CA ILE A 22 -5.08 -24.50 -12.96
C ILE A 22 -5.23 -23.56 -11.75
N GLN A 23 -4.31 -23.62 -10.77
CA GLN A 23 -4.38 -22.68 -9.65
C GLN A 23 -4.20 -21.24 -10.16
N PRO A 24 -5.10 -20.31 -9.81
CA PRO A 24 -4.93 -18.91 -10.19
C PRO A 24 -3.61 -18.40 -9.60
N LEU A 25 -2.80 -17.73 -10.42
CA LEU A 25 -1.80 -16.80 -9.92
C LEU A 25 -2.57 -15.75 -9.11
N HIS A 26 -2.53 -15.87 -7.78
CA HIS A 26 -3.19 -14.91 -6.91
C HIS A 26 -2.66 -13.52 -7.28
N PRO A 27 -3.53 -12.55 -7.62
CA PRO A 27 -3.06 -11.20 -7.88
C PRO A 27 -2.33 -10.70 -6.63
N ALA A 28 -1.09 -10.25 -6.80
CA ALA A 28 -0.36 -9.59 -5.74
C ALA A 28 -0.99 -8.22 -5.52
N ILE A 29 -1.87 -8.11 -4.52
CA ILE A 29 -2.36 -6.81 -4.06
C ILE A 29 -1.25 -6.20 -3.21
N ALA A 30 -0.70 -5.08 -3.67
CA ALA A 30 0.20 -4.28 -2.85
C ALA A 30 -0.55 -3.86 -1.59
N ALA A 31 0.01 -4.14 -0.41
CA ALA A 31 -0.53 -3.63 0.83
C ALA A 31 -0.55 -2.10 0.74
N GLY A 32 -1.70 -1.45 0.87
CA GLY A 32 -1.82 -0.03 0.56
C GLY A 32 -0.96 0.89 1.44
N ILE A 33 -1.17 2.20 1.31
CA ILE A 33 -0.52 3.18 2.18
C ILE A 33 -1.27 3.20 3.53
N THR A 34 -0.58 2.82 4.60
CA THR A 34 -1.14 2.75 5.96
C THR A 34 -0.36 3.71 6.88
N PRO A 35 -0.97 4.80 7.35
CA PRO A 35 -0.29 5.73 8.25
C PRO A 35 -0.03 5.08 9.62
N ASP A 36 1.05 5.49 10.27
CA ASP A 36 1.44 4.98 11.59
C ASP A 36 0.70 5.71 12.72
N ASN A 37 0.26 6.95 12.46
CA ASN A 37 -0.45 7.79 13.41
C ASN A 37 -1.54 8.65 12.73
N ASN A 38 -2.23 9.49 13.51
CA ASN A 38 -3.34 10.32 13.02
C ASN A 38 -2.91 11.67 12.40
N GLN A 39 -1.61 11.98 12.36
CA GLN A 39 -1.11 13.23 11.77
C GLN A 39 -1.16 13.19 10.24
N THR A 40 -1.03 11.99 9.66
CA THR A 40 -1.15 11.74 8.22
C THR A 40 -2.44 10.96 7.98
N GLN A 41 -3.23 11.38 7.00
CA GLN A 41 -4.49 10.72 6.66
C GLN A 41 -4.42 10.21 5.22
N VAL A 42 -4.91 9.00 4.99
CA VAL A 42 -4.95 8.40 3.65
C VAL A 42 -6.41 8.14 3.30
N GLN A 43 -6.83 8.63 2.15
CA GLN A 43 -8.15 8.38 1.58
C GLN A 43 -8.00 7.97 0.12
N ASN A 44 -8.90 7.15 -0.40
CA ASN A 44 -8.87 6.76 -1.81
C ASN A 44 -9.81 7.65 -2.62
N GLN A 45 -9.31 8.20 -3.71
CA GLN A 45 -10.11 8.88 -4.72
C GLN A 45 -10.16 7.96 -5.94
N GLY A 46 -11.27 7.21 -6.07
CA GLY A 46 -11.30 6.05 -6.96
C GLY A 46 -10.29 4.99 -6.51
N ASN A 47 -9.35 4.62 -7.38
CA ASN A 47 -8.30 3.64 -7.09
C ASN A 47 -6.95 4.27 -6.69
N VAL A 48 -6.86 5.60 -6.65
CA VAL A 48 -5.62 6.33 -6.33
C VAL A 48 -5.67 6.75 -4.86
N PRO A 49 -4.70 6.31 -4.02
CA PRO A 49 -4.57 6.81 -2.67
C PRO A 49 -4.10 8.26 -2.66
N VAL A 50 -4.79 9.07 -1.87
CA VAL A 50 -4.51 10.48 -1.59
C VAL A 50 -4.11 10.59 -0.12
N VAL A 51 -2.88 11.04 0.10
CA VAL A 51 -2.28 11.24 1.41
C VAL A 51 -2.39 12.72 1.77
N ASN A 52 -3.25 13.06 2.71
CA ASN A 52 -3.20 14.35 3.38
C ASN A 52 -2.01 14.34 4.35
N ILE A 53 -0.92 14.98 3.92
CA ILE A 53 0.31 15.08 4.69
C ILE A 53 0.08 15.81 6.01
N ALA A 54 0.93 15.55 7.00
CA ALA A 54 0.90 16.20 8.30
C ALA A 54 1.22 17.70 8.20
N THR A 55 0.80 18.46 9.21
CA THR A 55 1.12 19.88 9.33
C THR A 55 2.63 20.10 9.27
N PRO A 56 3.14 21.01 8.41
CA PRO A 56 4.56 21.33 8.36
C PRO A 56 5.00 21.99 9.67
N ASN A 57 6.22 21.69 10.11
CA ASN A 57 6.83 22.39 11.23
C ASN A 57 7.28 23.82 10.85
N ASP A 58 7.94 24.51 11.77
CA ASP A 58 8.40 25.88 11.56
C ASP A 58 9.38 26.00 10.39
N ALA A 59 10.20 24.96 10.16
CA ALA A 59 11.12 24.86 9.03
C ALA A 59 10.45 24.41 7.71
N GLY A 60 9.11 24.30 7.68
CA GLY A 60 8.37 23.90 6.47
C GLY A 60 8.41 22.40 6.18
N ILE A 61 8.84 21.57 7.13
CA ILE A 61 8.98 20.12 6.94
C ILE A 61 7.71 19.42 7.43
N SER A 62 7.04 18.69 6.54
CA SER A 62 5.99 17.74 6.87
C SER A 62 6.58 16.34 7.04
N HIS A 63 6.50 15.79 8.25
CA HIS A 63 7.00 14.44 8.55
C HIS A 63 5.82 13.47 8.69
N ASN A 64 5.75 12.53 7.77
CA ASN A 64 4.70 11.54 7.67
C ASN A 64 5.29 10.17 7.99
N THR A 65 4.59 9.40 8.82
CA THR A 65 5.06 8.08 9.27
C THR A 65 4.05 7.03 8.88
N TYR A 66 4.53 5.89 8.39
CA TYR A 66 3.72 4.82 7.84
C TYR A 66 4.12 3.48 8.41
N LYS A 67 3.14 2.61 8.60
CA LYS A 67 3.39 1.17 8.81
C LYS A 67 3.73 0.49 7.49
N GLU A 68 3.06 0.90 6.42
CA GLU A 68 3.24 0.38 5.07
C GLU A 68 3.08 1.52 4.07
N PHE A 69 3.96 1.60 3.08
CA PHE A 69 3.90 2.60 2.03
C PHE A 69 4.21 1.90 0.71
N ASN A 70 3.19 1.32 0.07
CA ASN A 70 3.34 0.74 -1.26
C ASN A 70 2.46 1.50 -2.25
N VAL A 71 3.06 1.85 -3.37
CA VAL A 71 2.40 2.57 -4.46
C VAL A 71 2.24 1.59 -5.61
N ALA A 72 0.99 1.30 -5.97
CA ALA A 72 0.69 0.46 -7.13
C ALA A 72 0.77 1.27 -8.43
N THR A 73 0.51 0.62 -9.57
CA THR A 73 0.75 1.18 -10.91
C THR A 73 0.00 2.47 -11.20
N GLN A 74 -1.15 2.69 -10.55
CA GLN A 74 -1.93 3.92 -10.66
C GLN A 74 -1.30 5.13 -9.97
N GLY A 75 -0.25 4.93 -9.16
CA GLY A 75 0.42 5.99 -8.41
C GLY A 75 -0.29 6.34 -7.09
N ALA A 76 0.19 7.40 -6.46
CA ALA A 76 -0.34 7.97 -5.23
C ALA A 76 -0.20 9.50 -5.29
N VAL A 77 -1.03 10.22 -4.53
CA VAL A 77 -1.01 11.68 -4.47
C VAL A 77 -0.69 12.13 -3.05
N LEU A 78 0.35 12.95 -2.89
CA LEU A 78 0.61 13.67 -1.65
C LEU A 78 -0.08 15.03 -1.72
N ASN A 79 -1.13 15.21 -0.93
CA ASN A 79 -1.94 16.43 -0.94
C ASN A 79 -1.26 17.53 -0.11
N ASN A 80 -0.46 18.36 -0.79
CA ASN A 80 0.17 19.57 -0.23
C ASN A 80 -0.61 20.86 -0.56
N ALA A 81 -1.90 20.76 -0.91
CA ALA A 81 -2.69 21.90 -1.36
C ALA A 81 -3.35 22.65 -0.19
N THR A 82 -3.15 23.98 -0.12
CA THR A 82 -3.80 24.85 0.89
C THR A 82 -5.20 25.30 0.46
N GLN A 83 -5.57 25.05 -0.79
CA GLN A 83 -6.88 25.32 -1.40
C GLN A 83 -7.26 24.13 -2.28
N ALA A 84 -8.51 24.07 -2.76
CA ALA A 84 -8.91 23.03 -3.71
C ALA A 84 -8.03 23.06 -4.96
N ALA A 85 -7.57 21.89 -5.41
CA ALA A 85 -6.61 21.77 -6.50
C ALA A 85 -6.91 20.55 -7.38
N GLN A 86 -6.51 20.63 -8.65
CA GLN A 86 -6.66 19.53 -9.61
C GLN A 86 -5.40 18.64 -9.59
N SER A 87 -5.54 17.41 -9.10
CA SER A 87 -4.52 16.36 -9.22
C SER A 87 -4.58 15.70 -10.58
N GLN A 88 -3.41 15.33 -11.12
CA GLN A 88 -3.30 14.58 -12.37
C GLN A 88 -3.82 13.15 -12.23
N LEU A 89 -3.64 12.54 -11.05
CA LEU A 89 -3.98 11.13 -10.82
C LEU A 89 -5.35 10.97 -10.14
N ALA A 90 -5.70 11.91 -9.26
CA ALA A 90 -6.92 11.81 -8.43
C ALA A 90 -8.02 12.79 -8.83
N GLY A 91 -7.82 13.62 -9.86
CA GLY A 91 -8.81 14.60 -10.27
C GLY A 91 -8.92 15.77 -9.29
N GLN A 92 -10.12 16.35 -9.17
CA GLN A 92 -10.36 17.48 -8.26
C GLN A 92 -10.25 17.02 -6.80
N LEU A 93 -9.38 17.67 -6.04
CA LEU A 93 -9.18 17.46 -4.61
C LEU A 93 -9.51 18.73 -3.82
N ASN A 94 -9.97 18.54 -2.59
CA ASN A 94 -10.08 19.61 -1.60
C ASN A 94 -8.70 19.94 -1.00
N ALA A 95 -8.61 21.12 -0.38
CA ALA A 95 -7.45 21.49 0.42
C ALA A 95 -7.14 20.43 1.49
N ASN A 96 -5.87 20.22 1.79
CA ASN A 96 -5.46 19.38 2.89
C ASN A 96 -5.79 20.10 4.23
N PRO A 97 -6.67 19.53 5.06
CA PRO A 97 -7.12 20.17 6.30
C PRO A 97 -5.98 20.35 7.32
N ASN A 98 -4.89 19.58 7.23
CA ASN A 98 -3.77 19.64 8.17
C ASN A 98 -2.86 20.86 7.95
N LEU A 99 -2.91 21.51 6.78
CA LEU A 99 -1.95 22.55 6.42
C LEU A 99 -2.27 23.92 7.04
N HIS A 100 -3.52 24.16 7.43
CA HIS A 100 -3.97 25.44 8.01
C HIS A 100 -3.49 26.69 7.25
N GLY A 101 -3.41 26.60 5.92
CA GLY A 101 -2.96 27.69 5.04
C GLY A 101 -1.45 27.73 4.75
N LYS A 102 -0.62 26.90 5.37
CA LYS A 102 0.83 26.80 5.11
C LYS A 102 1.17 25.45 4.45
N ALA A 103 1.63 25.49 3.21
CA ALA A 103 2.13 24.29 2.52
C ALA A 103 3.48 23.83 3.10
N ALA A 104 3.78 22.54 2.94
CA ALA A 104 5.10 21.99 3.21
C ALA A 104 6.10 22.42 2.12
N GLU A 105 7.31 22.79 2.53
CA GLU A 105 8.45 22.99 1.64
C GLU A 105 9.20 21.68 1.39
N LEU A 106 9.22 20.81 2.41
CA LEU A 106 9.79 19.46 2.34
C LEU A 106 8.80 18.45 2.91
N ILE A 107 8.62 17.34 2.21
CA ILE A 107 7.80 16.21 2.66
C ILE A 107 8.73 15.03 2.91
N ILE A 108 8.69 14.48 4.12
CA ILE A 108 9.42 13.29 4.52
C ILE A 108 8.39 12.18 4.76
N ASP A 109 8.52 11.09 4.01
CA ASP A 109 7.72 9.88 4.18
C ASP A 109 8.60 8.76 4.77
N GLU A 110 8.33 8.38 6.02
CA GLU A 110 9.12 7.40 6.76
C GLU A 110 8.30 6.12 7.03
N CYS A 111 8.82 4.96 6.60
CA CYS A 111 8.18 3.67 6.89
C CYS A 111 8.82 3.00 8.11
N ARG A 112 8.02 2.77 9.16
CA ARG A 112 8.44 2.22 10.46
C ARG A 112 7.91 0.81 10.70
N LYS A 113 8.03 -0.11 9.74
CA LYS A 113 7.74 -1.53 9.98
C LYS A 113 8.97 -2.23 10.55
N ARG A 114 8.95 -2.56 11.85
CA ARG A 114 9.99 -3.38 12.48
C ARG A 114 9.67 -4.87 12.30
N TYR A 115 10.51 -5.59 11.56
CA TYR A 115 10.51 -7.05 11.60
C TYR A 115 11.17 -7.50 12.90
N PHE A 116 10.37 -7.97 13.86
CA PHE A 116 10.92 -8.76 14.97
C PHE A 116 11.31 -10.12 14.44
N LEU A 117 12.58 -10.27 14.03
CA LEU A 117 13.17 -11.60 13.93
C LEU A 117 13.39 -12.08 15.36
N ASN A 118 12.58 -13.05 15.78
CA ASN A 118 12.80 -13.80 17.01
C ASN A 118 14.14 -14.55 16.89
N ARG A 119 15.24 -13.92 17.31
CA ARG A 119 16.49 -14.64 17.54
C ARG A 119 16.38 -15.30 18.90
N ASN A 120 16.03 -16.59 18.89
CA ASN A 120 16.34 -17.51 19.98
C ASN A 120 17.84 -17.75 20.04
#